data_AF-A0A450UT78-F1
#
_entry.id   AF-A0A450UT78-F1
#
_cell.length_a   1.000
_cell.length_b   1.000
_cell.length_c   1.000
_cell.angle_alpha   90.00
_cell.angle_beta   90.00
_cell.angle_gamma   90.00
#
_symmetry.space_group_name_H-M   'P 1'
#
loop_
_entity.id
_entity.type
_entity.pdbx_description
1 polymer ?
#
loop_
_entity_poly.entity_id
_entity_poly.type
_entity_poly.pdbx_seq_one_letter_code
_entity_poly.pdbx_strand_id
1 'polypeptide(L)'
;MNNVSSSPTSDGRDEYPKVTQVDLDRARFRVGLEPAPRKQSITLSLDTNLVDYFKSKAGERDYQILINETLRQAKEREELEGTVTAGH
;
A
#
# COMPACT_ATOMS: atom_id res chain seq x y z
N MET A 1 37.44 11.33 -17.11
CA MET A 1 37.47 9.90 -16.70
C MET A 1 36.65 9.76 -15.43
N ASN A 2 35.61 8.90 -15.42
CA ASN A 2 34.77 8.70 -14.24
C ASN A 2 35.32 7.51 -13.43
N ASN A 3 35.92 7.83 -12.30
CA ASN A 3 36.42 6.93 -11.27
C ASN A 3 35.24 6.37 -10.46
N VAL A 4 34.70 5.24 -10.93
CA VAL A 4 33.73 4.43 -10.19
C VAL A 4 34.46 3.82 -8.99
N SER A 5 34.34 4.46 -7.83
CA SER A 5 34.85 3.93 -6.57
C SER A 5 33.91 2.83 -6.08
N SER A 6 34.13 1.59 -6.53
CA SER A 6 33.52 0.41 -5.91
C SER A 6 34.48 -0.15 -4.86
N SER A 7 34.13 0.02 -3.59
CA SER A 7 34.80 -0.69 -2.50
C SER A 7 34.48 -2.20 -2.60
N PRO A 8 35.46 -3.10 -2.43
CA PRO A 8 35.18 -4.53 -2.38
C PRO A 8 34.30 -4.84 -1.17
N THR A 9 33.10 -5.39 -1.41
CA THR A 9 32.27 -5.96 -0.35
C THR A 9 32.99 -7.19 0.19
N SER A 10 33.55 -7.08 1.38
CA SER A 10 34.28 -8.16 2.06
C SER A 10 33.32 -9.26 2.50
N ASP A 11 33.06 -10.25 1.63
CA ASP A 11 32.26 -11.46 1.90
C ASP A 11 32.76 -12.24 3.14
N GLY A 12 34.04 -12.10 3.50
CA GLY A 12 34.66 -12.81 4.63
C GLY A 12 34.39 -12.25 6.04
N ARG A 13 33.58 -11.19 6.18
CA ARG A 13 33.17 -10.65 7.51
C ARG A 13 31.66 -10.64 7.72
N ASP A 14 30.90 -11.17 6.76
CA ASP A 14 29.45 -11.27 6.92
C ASP A 14 29.14 -12.53 7.72
N GLU A 15 29.18 -12.40 9.05
CA GLU A 15 28.85 -13.47 10.01
C GLU A 15 27.33 -13.74 10.05
N TYR A 16 26.53 -12.95 9.32
CA TYR A 16 25.10 -13.15 9.22
C TYR A 16 24.75 -14.27 8.24
N PRO A 17 23.77 -15.13 8.59
CA PRO A 17 23.24 -16.08 7.64
C PRO A 17 22.66 -15.34 6.43
N LYS A 18 22.95 -15.86 5.23
CA LYS A 18 22.40 -15.32 3.99
C LYS A 18 20.87 -15.38 4.05
N VAL A 19 20.21 -14.27 3.75
CA VAL A 19 18.74 -14.21 3.67
C VAL A 19 18.26 -15.23 2.65
N THR A 20 17.48 -16.21 3.10
CA THR A 20 16.92 -17.27 2.27
C THR A 20 15.50 -16.93 1.81
N GLN A 21 15.01 -17.62 0.78
CA GLN A 21 13.62 -17.48 0.35
C GLN A 21 12.64 -17.82 1.50
N VAL A 22 12.98 -18.79 2.35
CA VAL A 22 12.18 -19.19 3.52
C VAL A 22 12.05 -18.05 4.53
N ASP A 23 13.06 -17.19 4.64
CA ASP A 23 13.01 -16.01 5.52
C ASP A 23 12.08 -14.94 4.96
N LEU A 24 12.07 -14.76 3.63
CA LEU A 24 11.16 -13.85 2.94
C LEU A 24 9.71 -14.33 3.00
N ASP A 25 9.48 -15.63 2.86
CA ASP A 25 8.14 -16.23 2.89
C ASP A 25 7.47 -16.07 4.27
N ARG A 26 8.27 -16.04 5.35
CA ARG A 26 7.80 -15.78 6.72
C ARG A 26 7.70 -14.29 7.04
N ALA A 27 8.16 -13.41 6.17
CA ALA A 27 8.20 -11.98 6.44
C ALA A 27 6.79 -11.38 6.57
N ARG A 28 6.59 -10.55 7.59
CA ARG A 28 5.34 -9.80 7.80
C ARG A 28 5.51 -8.37 7.35
N PHE A 29 4.58 -7.89 6.51
CA PHE A 29 4.55 -6.49 6.10
C PHE A 29 4.11 -5.61 7.28
N ARG A 30 4.94 -4.62 7.63
CA ARG A 30 4.72 -3.69 8.74
C ARG A 30 5.02 -2.27 8.29
N VAL A 31 4.25 -1.30 8.78
CA VAL A 31 4.49 0.15 8.61
C VAL A 31 4.51 0.77 10.01
N GLY A 32 5.58 1.49 10.36
CA GLY A 32 5.73 2.05 11.71
C GLY A 32 5.78 0.99 12.81
N LEU A 33 6.34 -0.19 12.51
CA LEU A 33 6.34 -1.38 13.37
C LEU A 33 4.95 -2.01 13.61
N GLU A 34 3.87 -1.52 13.01
CA GLU A 34 2.57 -2.16 13.12
C GLU A 34 2.27 -3.04 11.90
N PRO A 35 1.67 -4.24 12.06
CA PRO A 35 1.19 -5.04 10.94
C PRO A 35 0.29 -4.20 10.05
N ALA A 36 0.64 -4.10 8.77
CA ALA A 36 -0.13 -3.29 7.82
C ALA A 36 -0.80 -4.21 6.79
N PRO A 37 -2.06 -3.93 6.40
CA PRO A 37 -2.68 -4.63 5.30
C PRO A 37 -1.92 -4.31 4.01
N ARG A 38 -1.72 -5.34 3.17
CA ARG A 38 -1.15 -5.14 1.84
C ARG A 38 -2.22 -4.58 0.90
N LYS A 39 -1.81 -3.67 0.01
CA LYS A 39 -2.67 -3.22 -1.09
C LYS A 39 -2.96 -4.42 -1.98
N GLN A 40 -4.24 -4.74 -2.16
CA GLN A 40 -4.69 -5.74 -3.13
C GLN A 40 -5.03 -5.04 -4.44
N SER A 41 -4.46 -5.49 -5.56
CA SER A 41 -4.86 -5.04 -6.89
C SER A 41 -5.97 -5.94 -7.42
N ILE A 42 -7.11 -5.33 -7.76
CA ILE A 42 -8.23 -6.01 -8.39
C ILE A 42 -8.59 -5.31 -9.70
N THR A 43 -9.22 -6.05 -10.61
CA THR A 43 -9.86 -5.46 -11.80
C THR A 43 -11.33 -5.20 -11.46
N LEU A 44 -11.75 -3.95 -11.54
CA LEU A 44 -13.13 -3.53 -11.28
C LEU A 44 -13.62 -2.68 -12.46
N SER A 45 -14.86 -2.91 -12.90
CA SER A 45 -15.52 -2.05 -13.88
C SER A 45 -16.24 -0.91 -13.15
N LEU A 46 -16.01 0.31 -13.62
CA LEU A 46 -16.65 1.53 -13.10
C LEU A 46 -17.27 2.29 -14.26
N ASP A 47 -18.38 2.98 -14.01
CA ASP A 47 -19.03 3.79 -15.02
C ASP A 47 -18.12 4.92 -15.51
N THR A 48 -18.18 5.22 -16.80
CA THR A 48 -17.28 6.20 -17.45
C THR A 48 -17.37 7.58 -16.80
N ASN A 49 -18.59 8.04 -16.52
CA ASN A 49 -18.88 9.29 -15.83
C ASN A 49 -18.22 9.38 -14.44
N LEU A 50 -18.13 8.26 -13.71
CA LEU A 50 -17.49 8.24 -12.39
C LEU A 50 -15.97 8.32 -12.53
N VAL A 51 -15.40 7.59 -13.49
CA VAL A 51 -13.96 7.65 -13.78
C VAL A 51 -13.55 9.07 -14.19
N ASP A 52 -14.33 9.72 -15.05
CA ASP A 52 -14.06 11.08 -15.51
C ASP A 52 -14.17 12.10 -14.37
N TYR A 53 -15.14 11.93 -13.46
CA TYR A 53 -15.23 12.73 -12.24
C TYR A 53 -13.93 12.65 -11.42
N PHE A 54 -13.45 11.44 -11.12
CA PHE A 54 -12.22 11.27 -10.33
C PHE A 54 -10.97 11.76 -11.08
N LYS A 55 -10.89 11.59 -12.40
CA LYS A 55 -9.80 12.15 -13.21
C LYS A 55 -9.77 13.68 -13.16
N SER A 56 -10.92 14.33 -13.27
CA SER A 56 -11.00 15.80 -13.20
C SER A 56 -10.63 16.34 -11.82
N LYS A 57 -10.92 15.58 -10.76
CA LYS A 57 -10.62 15.93 -9.36
C LYS A 57 -9.17 15.61 -8.95
N ALA A 58 -8.49 14.71 -9.68
CA ALA A 58 -7.18 14.18 -9.32
C ALA A 58 -6.09 15.24 -9.32
N GLY A 59 -6.14 16.21 -10.23
CA GLY A 59 -5.06 17.18 -10.40
C GLY A 59 -3.71 16.47 -10.57
N GLU A 60 -2.78 16.68 -9.63
CA GLU A 60 -1.47 15.99 -9.57
C GLU A 60 -1.51 14.62 -8.86
N ARG A 61 -2.58 14.30 -8.12
CA ARG A 61 -2.74 13.01 -7.45
C ARG A 61 -3.26 11.98 -8.43
N ASP A 62 -2.87 10.71 -8.24
CA ASP A 62 -3.44 9.60 -9.00
C ASP A 62 -4.94 9.46 -8.65
N TYR A 63 -5.81 9.44 -9.66
CA TYR A 63 -7.26 9.28 -9.49
C TYR A 63 -7.62 7.98 -8.76
N GLN A 64 -6.76 6.94 -8.86
CA GLN A 64 -6.93 5.71 -8.11
C GLN A 64 -6.80 5.91 -6.59
N ILE A 65 -5.97 6.86 -6.15
CA ILE A 65 -5.84 7.20 -4.72
C ILE A 65 -7.15 7.81 -4.23
N LEU A 66 -7.75 8.72 -5.00
CA LEU A 66 -9.03 9.35 -4.66
C LEU A 66 -10.18 8.34 -4.59
N ILE A 67 -10.23 7.38 -5.52
CA ILE A 67 -11.22 6.30 -5.48
C ILE A 67 -11.07 5.49 -4.19
N ASN A 68 -9.85 5.08 -3.85
CA ASN A 68 -9.60 4.30 -2.65
C ASN A 68 -9.92 5.06 -1.35
N GLU A 69 -9.64 6.36 -1.29
CA GLU A 69 -9.99 7.20 -0.15
C GLU A 69 -11.50 7.36 -0.01
N THR A 70 -12.20 7.58 -1.12
CA THR A 70 -13.67 7.71 -1.12
C THR A 70 -14.34 6.43 -0.65
N LEU A 71 -13.89 5.27 -1.13
CA LEU A 71 -14.40 3.97 -0.69
C LEU A 71 -14.14 3.72 0.80
N ARG A 72 -12.98 4.15 1.31
CA ARG A 72 -12.66 4.06 2.74
C ARG A 72 -13.59 4.93 3.58
N GLN A 73 -13.80 6.18 3.18
CA GLN A 73 -14.71 7.10 3.88
C GLN A 73 -16.15 6.58 3.86
N ALA A 74 -16.60 5.99 2.74
CA ALA A 74 -17.93 5.39 2.66
C ALA A 74 -18.08 4.22 3.64
N LYS A 75 -17.09 3.32 3.70
CA LYS A 75 -17.04 2.21 4.68
C LYS A 75 -17.06 2.71 6.12
N GLU A 76 -16.23 3.69 6.45
CA GLU A 76 -16.15 4.25 7.81
C GLU A 76 -17.49 4.92 8.22
N ARG A 77 -18.16 5.63 7.31
CA ARG A 77 -19.49 6.22 7.56
C ARG A 77 -20.54 5.15 7.81
N GLU A 78 -20.58 4.09 7.02
CA GLU A 78 -21.50 2.97 7.21
C GLU A 78 -21.29 2.29 8.58
N GLU A 79 -20.03 2.06 8.97
CA GLU A 79 -19.70 1.48 10.28
C GLU A 79 -20.14 2.39 11.44
N LEU A 80 -19.94 3.71 11.31
CA LEU A 80 -20.41 4.69 12.29
C LEU A 80 -21.95 4.70 12.39
N GLU A 81 -22.67 4.71 11.27
CA GLU A 81 -24.14 4.75 11.24
C GLU A 81 -24.77 3.44 11.76
N GLY A 82 -24.14 2.29 11.51
CA GLY A 82 -24.55 0.99 12.05
C GLY A 82 -24.40 0.91 13.58
N THR A 83 -23.39 1.56 14.16
CA THR A 83 -23.24 1.62 15.63
C THR A 83 -24.27 2.53 16.30
N VAL A 84 -24.73 3.57 15.60
CA VAL A 84 -25.74 4.52 16.12
C VAL A 84 -27.16 3.91 16.09
N THR A 85 -27.45 3.01 15.14
CA THR A 85 -28.75 2.36 15.00
C THR A 85 -28.92 1.08 15.84
N ALA A 86 -27.83 0.44 16.26
CA ALA A 86 -27.87 -0.74 17.15
C ALA A 86 -28.04 -0.40 18.65
N GLY A 87 -28.15 0.88 18.99
CA GLY A 87 -28.23 1.39 20.37
C GLY A 87 -29.61 1.86 20.82
N HIS A 88 -30.71 1.39 20.21
CA HIS A 88 -32.06 1.79 20.58
C HIS A 88 -33.04 0.61 20.74
#